data_AF-A0A1Q4ZKJ8-F1
#
_entry.id   AF-A0A1Q4ZKJ8-F1
#
_cell.length_a   1.000
_cell.length_b   1.000
_cell.length_c   1.000
_cell.angle_alpha   90.00
_cell.angle_beta   90.00
_cell.angle_gamma   90.00
#
_symmetry.space_group_name_H-M   'P 1'
#
loop_
_entity.id
_entity.type
_entity.pdbx_description
1 polymer ?
#
loop_
_entity_poly.entity_id
_entity_poly.type
_entity_poly.pdbx_seq_one_letter_code
_entity_poly.pdbx_strand_id
1 'polypeptide(L)' 'MAALPYRLHIFDGQYEVLASRRYVVVLDLSVPGYASILSQQLQALTRDARAANEPMDAPRLEVCDAATGTKVLDWSGA' A
#
# COMPACT_ATOMS: atom_id res chain seq x y z
N MET A 1 -17.75 8.59 5.61
CA MET A 1 -17.50 7.49 6.57
C MET A 1 -16.32 7.93 7.44
N ALA A 2 -15.95 7.18 8.49
CA ALA A 2 -14.80 7.56 9.31
C ALA A 2 -13.50 7.08 8.63
N ALA A 3 -12.40 7.80 8.84
CA ALA A 3 -11.08 7.32 8.44
C ALA A 3 -10.75 6.06 9.25
N LEU A 4 -10.38 4.98 8.57
CA LEU A 4 -10.08 3.69 9.17
C LEU A 4 -8.59 3.34 8.99
N PRO A 5 -8.00 2.60 9.94
CA PRO A 5 -6.65 2.09 9.76
C PRO A 5 -6.65 0.98 8.71
N TYR A 6 -5.85 1.17 7.67
CA TYR A 6 -5.57 0.17 6.65
C TYR A 6 -4.10 -0.20 6.68
N ARG A 7 -3.85 -1.48 6.51
CA ARG A 7 -2.51 -2.03 6.34
C ARG A 7 -2.15 -2.04 4.86
N LEU A 8 -0.99 -1.49 4.55
CA LEU A 8 -0.45 -1.44 3.20
C LEU A 8 0.59 -2.55 3.04
N HIS A 9 0.44 -3.31 1.99
CA HIS A 9 1.39 -4.32 1.55
C HIS A 9 1.87 -3.93 0.15
N ILE A 10 3.18 -3.79 -0.04
CA ILE A 10 3.74 -3.53 -1.36
C ILE A 10 4.17 -4.86 -1.99
N PHE A 11 3.80 -5.05 -3.24
CA PHE A 11 4.11 -6.22 -4.03
C PHE A 11 4.89 -5.82 -5.27
N ASP A 12 5.80 -6.69 -5.69
CA ASP A 12 6.39 -6.68 -7.03
C ASP A 12 5.96 -7.96 -7.74
N GLY A 13 5.02 -7.83 -8.68
CA GLY A 13 4.35 -8.98 -9.28
C GLY A 13 3.60 -9.83 -8.24
N GLN A 14 4.08 -11.05 -7.99
CA GLN A 14 3.51 -11.98 -7.00
C GLN A 14 4.20 -11.94 -5.63
N TYR A 15 5.32 -11.21 -5.51
CA TYR A 15 6.14 -11.22 -4.31
C TYR A 15 5.83 -10.01 -3.43
N GLU A 16 5.56 -10.24 -2.15
CA GLU A 16 5.44 -9.15 -1.18
C GLU A 16 6.83 -8.64 -0.84
N VAL A 17 7.04 -7.35 -1.05
CA VAL A 17 8.29 -6.67 -0.75
C VAL A 17 8.12 -5.89 0.54
N LEU A 18 9.20 -5.76 1.32
CA LEU A 18 9.16 -5.18 2.67
C LEU A 18 8.16 -5.89 3.61
N ALA A 19 7.85 -7.18 3.41
CA ALA A 19 6.90 -7.94 4.23
C ALA A 19 7.23 -7.93 5.74
N SER A 20 8.51 -7.77 6.07
CA SER A 20 8.99 -7.62 7.45
C SER A 20 8.55 -6.30 8.12
N ARG A 21 8.13 -5.30 7.34
CA ARG A 21 7.72 -3.98 7.81
C ARG A 21 6.20 -3.86 7.78
N ARG A 22 5.63 -3.34 8.87
CA ARG A 22 4.19 -3.12 8.98
C ARG A 22 3.89 -1.66 8.65
N TYR A 23 3.27 -1.43 7.49
CA TYR A 23 2.79 -0.10 7.11
C TYR A 23 1.30 -0.01 7.37
N VAL A 24 0.90 0.88 8.28
CA VAL A 24 -0.50 1.14 8.59
C VAL A 24 -0.76 2.62 8.37
N VAL A 25 -1.77 2.93 7.57
CA VAL A 25 -2.21 4.30 7.27
C VAL A 25 -3.67 4.46 7.65
N VAL A 26 -4.01 5.60 8.22
CA VAL A 26 -5.42 5.95 8.47
C VAL A 26 -5.92 6.68 7.23
N LEU A 27 -6.82 6.04 6.48
CA LEU A 27 -7.35 6.55 5.22
C LEU A 27 -8.88 6.59 5.29
N ASP A 28 -9.47 7.57 4.64
CA ASP A 28 -10.90 7.56 4.35
C ASP A 28 -11.08 7.22 2.87
N LEU A 29 -11.54 6.01 2.58
CA LEU A 29 -11.82 5.57 1.20
C LEU A 29 -13.08 6.22 0.62
N SER A 30 -13.87 6.94 1.43
CA SER A 30 -15.07 7.63 0.98
C SER A 30 -14.81 9.04 0.42
N VAL A 31 -13.59 9.59 0.57
CA VAL A 31 -13.24 10.92 0.02
C VAL A 31 -12.51 10.81 -1.31
N PRO A 32 -12.80 11.65 -2.32
CA PRO A 32 -12.20 11.55 -3.65
C PRO A 32 -10.67 11.74 -3.70
N GLY A 33 -10.03 12.18 -2.61
CA GLY A 33 -8.57 12.34 -2.52
C GLY A 33 -7.79 11.07 -2.15
N TYR A 34 -8.46 9.95 -1.85
CA TYR A 34 -7.78 8.74 -1.36
C TYR A 34 -6.77 8.18 -2.38
N ALA A 35 -7.08 8.27 -3.68
CA ALA A 35 -6.22 7.77 -4.75
C ALA A 35 -4.85 8.46 -4.75
N SER A 36 -4.82 9.78 -4.58
CA SER A 36 -3.57 10.55 -4.49
C SER A 36 -2.73 10.13 -3.29
N ILE A 37 -3.37 9.85 -2.15
CA ILE A 37 -2.68 9.37 -0.95
C ILE A 37 -2.08 7.99 -1.21
N LEU A 38 -2.84 7.06 -1.80
CA LEU A 38 -2.34 5.73 -2.15
C LEU A 38 -1.18 5.78 -3.15
N SER A 39 -1.25 6.64 -4.17
CA SER A 39 -0.15 6.84 -5.12
C SER A 39 1.10 7.40 -4.45
N GLN A 40 0.97 8.34 -3.49
CA GLN A 40 2.11 8.82 -2.70
C GLN A 40 2.70 7.73 -1.81
N GLN A 41 1.87 6.90 -1.18
CA GLN A 41 2.32 5.78 -0.36
C GLN A 41 3.04 4.73 -1.21
N LEU A 42 2.49 4.38 -2.39
CA LEU A 42 3.14 3.47 -3.32
C LEU A 42 4.52 3.98 -3.75
N GLN A 43 4.65 5.26 -4.11
CA GLN A 43 5.95 5.84 -4.45
C GLN A 43 6.94 5.80 -3.27
N ALA A 44 6.49 6.14 -2.05
CA ALA A 44 7.33 6.11 -0.86
C ALA A 44 7.82 4.69 -0.54
N LEU A 45 6.92 3.70 -0.59
CA LEU A 45 7.25 2.29 -0.35
C LEU A 45 8.13 1.71 -1.45
N THR A 46 7.89 2.08 -2.71
CA THR A 46 8.76 1.68 -3.84
C THR A 46 10.17 2.22 -3.65
N ARG A 47 10.30 3.46 -3.18
CA ARG A 47 11.61 4.06 -2.86
C ARG A 47 12.29 3.34 -1.71
N ASP A 48 11.55 2.97 -0.66
CA ASP A 48 12.09 2.23 0.48
C ASP A 48 12.53 0.81 0.08
N ALA A 49 11.72 0.12 -0.74
CA ALA A 49 12.06 -1.18 -1.33
C ALA A 49 13.34 -1.09 -2.18
N ARG A 50 13.45 -0.08 -3.05
CA ARG A 50 14.69 0.18 -3.80
C ARG A 50 15.88 0.47 -2.89
N ALA A 51 15.69 1.20 -1.79
CA ALA A 51 16.74 1.44 -0.81
C ALA A 51 17.15 0.16 -0.06
N ALA A 52 16.24 -0.80 0.09
CA ALA A 52 16.50 -2.13 0.61
C ALA A 52 17.11 -3.10 -0.42
N ASN A 53 17.38 -2.65 -1.66
CA ASN A 53 17.83 -3.45 -2.81
C ASN A 53 16.83 -4.51 -3.27
N GLU A 54 15.54 -4.28 -3.06
CA GLU A 54 14.49 -5.15 -3.55
C GLU A 54 14.09 -4.79 -4.99
N PRO A 55 13.78 -5.79 -5.85
CA PRO A 55 13.30 -5.55 -7.21
C PRO A 55 11.92 -4.90 -7.18
N MET A 56 11.71 -3.94 -8.08
CA MET A 56 10.52 -3.09 -8.16
C MET A 56 10.21 -2.81 -9.64
N ASP A 57 9.95 -3.87 -10.40
CA ASP A 57 9.65 -3.85 -11.83
C ASP A 57 8.17 -3.53 -12.10
N ALA A 58 7.27 -4.07 -11.28
CA ALA A 58 5.81 -3.87 -11.35
C ALA A 58 5.24 -3.64 -9.93
N PRO A 59 5.52 -2.48 -9.31
CA PRO A 59 5.11 -2.20 -7.94
C PRO A 59 3.59 -2.04 -7.83
N ARG A 60 3.01 -2.72 -6.85
CA ARG A 60 1.57 -2.77 -6.58
C ARG A 60 1.31 -2.64 -5.09
N LEU A 61 0.28 -1.91 -4.71
CA LEU A 61 -0.12 -1.68 -3.33
C LEU A 61 -1.40 -2.46 -3.03
N GLU A 62 -1.33 -3.40 -2.11
CA GLU A 62 -2.51 -4.05 -1.57
C GLU A 62 -2.90 -3.37 -0.24
N VAL A 63 -4.15 -2.92 -0.17
CA VAL A 63 -4.73 -2.23 0.98
C VAL A 63 -5.66 -3.22 1.69
N CYS A 64 -5.26 -3.64 2.87
CA CYS A 64 -6.02 -4.54 3.72
C CYS A 64 -6.59 -3.77 4.92
N ASP A 65 -7.78 -4.13 5.36
CA ASP A 65 -8.36 -3.60 6.59
C ASP A 65 -7.50 -4.06 7.79
N ALA A 66 -7.04 -3.12 8.62
CA ALA A 66 -6.10 -3.47 9.68
C ALA A 66 -6.74 -4.28 10.83
N ALA A 67 -8.07 -4.24 10.97
CA ALA A 67 -8.80 -4.95 12.02
C ALA A 67 -9.11 -6.39 11.63
N THR A 68 -9.50 -6.61 10.37
CA THR A 68 -9.96 -7.92 9.87
C THR A 68 -8.93 -8.62 8.99
N GLY A 69 -7.93 -7.90 8.48
CA GLY A 69 -6.97 -8.41 7.49
C GLY A 69 -7.57 -8.61 6.10
N THR A 70 -8.82 -8.19 5.88
CA THR A 70 -9.52 -8.37 4.59
C THR A 70 -8.92 -7.44 3.56
N LYS A 71 -8.60 -7.95 2.37
CA LYS A 71 -8.22 -7.08 1.24
C LYS A 71 -9.40 -6.20 0.84
N VAL A 72 -9.19 -4.89 0.93
CA VAL A 72 -10.20 -3.88 0.59
C VAL A 72 -9.95 -3.32 -0.81
N LEU A 73 -8.69 -3.12 -1.17
CA LEU A 73 -8.31 -2.53 -2.46
C LEU A 73 -6.97 -3.06 -2.94
N ASP A 74 -6.81 -3.14 -4.25
CA ASP A 74 -5.57 -3.46 -4.94
C ASP A 74 -5.26 -2.29 -5.90
N TRP A 75 -4.12 -1.64 -5.72
CA TRP A 75 -3.77 -0.38 -6.37
C TRP A 75 -2.40 -0.45 -7.05
N SER A 76 -2.37 -0.40 -8.38
CA SER A 76 -1.14 -0.51 -9.18
C SER A 76 -0.55 0.85 -9.60
N GLY A 77 -0.95 1.96 -8.97
CA GLY A 77 -0.33 3.27 -9.22
C GLY A 77 -0.75 3.97 -10.51
N ALA A 78 -2.01 3.85 -10.90
CA ALA A 78 -2.61 4.45 -12.11
C ALA A 78 -2.18 5.89 -12.39
#